data_AF-A0A969P158-F1
#
_entry.id   AF-A0A969P158-F1
#
_cell.length_a   1.000
_cell.length_b   1.000
_cell.length_c   1.000
_cell.angle_alpha   90.00
_cell.angle_beta   90.00
_cell.angle_gamma   90.00
#
_symmetry.space_group_name_H-M   'P 1'
#
loop_
_entity.id
_entity.type
_entity.pdbx_description
1 polymer ?
#
loop_
_entity_poly.entity_id
_entity_poly.type
_entity_poly.pdbx_seq_one_letter_code
_entity_poly.pdbx_strand_id
1 'polypeptide(L)'
;MQQSKQTTDRSRHHGSGSWRCALGYDGTLLDSRDYHWRSWRDMLAQEGFTLTYEEFAATFGQRNDAILRHLLGADLPAEEIDRIGEAKEVAYRELVRTQGVELLPGIALWLERLQQAGWLQAVASSAPRANIDVVIDALQIGSFFCGNCFRRGC
;
A
#
# COMPACT_ATOMS: atom_id res chain seq x y z
N MET A 1 -11.47 62.35 12.84
CA MET A 1 -11.60 61.10 13.63
C MET A 1 -12.19 60.05 12.69
N GLN A 2 -11.55 58.91 12.41
CA GLN A 2 -11.45 57.70 13.27
C GLN A 2 -12.85 57.27 13.77
N GLN A 3 -13.30 56.01 13.74
CA GLN A 3 -12.72 54.69 13.40
C GLN A 3 -13.91 53.72 13.10
N SER A 4 -13.81 52.49 12.55
CA SER A 4 -12.70 51.64 12.07
C SER A 4 -13.23 50.62 11.02
N LYS A 5 -12.47 49.56 10.68
CA LYS A 5 -12.91 48.40 9.88
C LYS A 5 -13.61 47.35 10.75
N GLN A 6 -14.68 46.71 10.28
CA GLN A 6 -15.14 45.42 10.80
C GLN A 6 -14.60 44.29 9.90
N THR A 7 -13.36 43.89 10.14
CA THR A 7 -12.86 42.59 9.69
C THR A 7 -13.51 41.52 10.55
N THR A 8 -14.39 40.71 9.96
CA THR A 8 -14.95 39.53 10.64
C THR A 8 -13.84 38.52 10.89
N ASP A 9 -13.33 38.50 12.11
CA ASP A 9 -12.47 37.45 12.61
C ASP A 9 -13.19 36.10 12.49
N ARG A 10 -12.58 35.18 11.74
CA ARG A 10 -12.98 33.77 11.67
C ARG A 10 -12.00 32.90 12.47
N SER A 11 -11.74 33.30 13.71
CA SER A 11 -11.10 32.50 14.76
C SER A 11 -11.97 31.30 15.16
N ARG A 12 -12.20 30.38 14.22
CA ARG A 12 -12.77 29.07 14.52
C ARG A 12 -11.72 28.24 15.26
N HIS A 13 -11.71 28.36 16.59
CA HIS A 13 -11.13 27.36 17.46
C HIS A 13 -11.66 25.97 17.06
N HIS A 14 -10.81 25.16 16.45
CA HIS A 14 -11.01 23.71 16.36
C HIS A 14 -10.23 23.12 17.52
N GLY A 15 -10.89 22.25 18.31
CA GLY A 15 -10.25 21.58 19.43
C GLY A 15 -9.07 20.70 18.97
N SER A 16 -8.25 20.26 19.93
CA SER A 16 -7.02 19.49 19.73
C SER A 16 -7.24 18.04 19.24
N GLY A 17 -8.19 17.82 18.34
CA GLY A 17 -8.36 16.58 17.58
C GLY A 17 -7.39 16.55 16.40
N SER A 18 -6.37 15.69 16.48
CA SER A 18 -5.47 15.46 15.35
C SER A 18 -6.22 14.67 14.26
N TRP A 19 -6.43 15.28 13.10
CA TRP A 19 -7.06 14.63 11.94
C TRP A 19 -6.19 13.50 11.40
N ARG A 20 -6.81 12.44 10.89
CA ARG A 20 -6.16 11.22 10.41
C ARG A 20 -6.65 10.87 9.01
N CYS A 21 -5.70 10.54 8.12
CA CYS A 21 -5.99 10.03 6.79
C CYS A 21 -5.33 8.65 6.62
N ALA A 22 -6.06 7.72 6.01
CA ALA A 22 -5.54 6.42 5.60
C ALA A 22 -5.58 6.34 4.07
N LEU A 23 -4.42 6.12 3.45
CA LEU A 23 -4.25 6.01 2.00
C LEU A 23 -4.23 4.52 1.63
N GLY A 24 -4.98 4.15 0.59
CA GLY A 24 -4.87 2.82 -0.03
C GLY A 24 -3.48 2.62 -0.64
N TYR A 25 -3.06 1.36 -0.77
CA TYR A 25 -1.75 1.01 -1.34
C TYR A 25 -1.85 0.88 -2.87
N ASP A 26 -2.19 -0.31 -3.39
CA ASP A 26 -2.40 -0.53 -4.83
C ASP A 26 -3.60 0.26 -5.36
N GLY A 27 -3.41 0.91 -6.51
CA GLY A 27 -4.43 1.75 -7.15
C GLY A 27 -4.72 3.05 -6.41
N THR A 28 -3.91 3.44 -5.42
CA THR A 28 -4.04 4.73 -4.72
C THR A 28 -2.69 5.41 -4.50
N LEU A 29 -1.71 4.76 -3.88
CA LEU A 29 -0.34 5.32 -3.78
C LEU A 29 0.47 5.05 -5.06
N LEU A 30 0.41 3.80 -5.54
CA LEU A 30 1.10 3.29 -6.72
C LEU A 30 0.21 2.28 -7.45
N ASP A 31 0.58 1.91 -8.68
CA ASP A 31 0.09 0.67 -9.31
C ASP A 31 1.21 -0.36 -9.31
N SER A 32 1.14 -1.37 -8.43
CA SER A 32 2.13 -2.46 -8.39
C SER A 32 1.64 -3.75 -9.07
N ARG A 33 0.57 -3.67 -9.89
CA ARG A 33 -0.05 -4.83 -10.56
C ARG A 33 0.93 -5.64 -11.42
N ASP A 34 1.82 -5.00 -12.18
CA ASP A 34 2.79 -5.73 -13.02
C ASP A 34 3.80 -6.55 -12.18
N TYR A 35 4.30 -5.96 -11.09
CA TYR A 35 5.20 -6.64 -10.15
C TYR A 35 4.50 -7.85 -9.50
N HIS A 36 3.21 -7.71 -9.15
CA HIS A 36 2.40 -8.81 -8.65
C HIS A 36 2.09 -9.88 -9.71
N TRP A 37 1.80 -9.48 -10.95
CA TRP A 37 1.62 -10.40 -12.08
C TRP A 37 2.87 -11.25 -12.31
N ARG A 38 4.04 -10.61 -12.42
CA ARG A 38 5.31 -11.26 -12.71
C ARG A 38 5.78 -12.14 -11.56
N SER A 39 5.72 -11.65 -10.31
CA SER A 39 6.08 -12.46 -9.15
C SER A 39 5.19 -13.69 -8.99
N TRP A 40 3.88 -13.59 -9.25
CA TRP A 40 3.00 -14.77 -9.24
C TRP A 40 3.26 -15.72 -10.41
N ARG A 41 3.36 -15.20 -11.64
CA ARG A 41 3.65 -16.00 -12.84
C ARG A 41 4.96 -16.78 -12.70
N ASP A 42 6.02 -16.10 -12.28
CA ASP A 42 7.36 -16.67 -12.21
C ASP A 42 7.52 -17.63 -11.03
N MET A 43 6.78 -17.44 -9.93
CA MET A 43 6.74 -18.38 -8.81
C MET A 43 5.91 -19.63 -9.15
N LEU A 44 4.68 -19.47 -9.66
CA LEU A 44 3.82 -20.61 -9.98
C LEU A 44 4.39 -21.48 -11.11
N ALA A 45 5.14 -20.90 -12.06
CA ALA A 45 5.86 -21.66 -13.07
C ALA A 45 6.92 -22.61 -12.46
N GLN A 46 7.53 -22.27 -11.31
CA GLN A 46 8.45 -23.16 -10.60
C GLN A 46 7.71 -24.33 -9.92
N GLU A 47 6.45 -24.13 -9.53
CA GLU A 47 5.54 -25.16 -9.01
C GLU A 47 4.85 -25.96 -10.13
N GLY A 48 5.23 -25.75 -11.40
CA GLY A 48 4.64 -26.42 -12.56
C GLY A 48 3.28 -25.89 -13.00
N PHE A 49 2.79 -24.80 -12.42
CA PHE A 49 1.50 -24.18 -12.76
C PHE A 49 1.68 -22.98 -13.70
N THR A 50 1.04 -23.01 -14.87
CA THR A 50 1.09 -21.89 -15.83
C THR A 50 -0.05 -20.92 -15.57
N LEU A 51 0.22 -19.84 -14.84
CA LEU A 51 -0.77 -18.80 -14.56
C LEU A 51 -1.07 -17.94 -15.80
N THR A 52 -2.34 -17.80 -16.15
CA THR A 52 -2.81 -16.84 -17.16
C THR A 52 -3.07 -15.45 -16.55
N TYR A 53 -3.05 -14.41 -17.39
CA TYR A 53 -3.34 -13.05 -16.92
C TYR A 53 -4.81 -12.90 -16.46
N GLU A 54 -5.73 -13.70 -16.99
CA GLU A 54 -7.14 -13.67 -16.64
C GLU A 54 -7.39 -14.26 -15.24
N GLU A 55 -6.76 -15.39 -14.91
CA GLU A 55 -6.75 -15.96 -13.55
C GLU A 55 -6.09 -15.01 -12.55
N PHE A 56 -4.97 -14.40 -12.92
CA PHE A 56 -4.33 -13.35 -12.11
C PHE A 56 -5.27 -12.16 -11.88
N ALA A 57 -5.92 -11.64 -12.91
CA ALA A 57 -6.81 -10.49 -12.79
C ALA A 57 -8.05 -10.78 -11.93
N ALA A 58 -8.57 -12.01 -11.97
CA ALA A 58 -9.67 -12.47 -11.12
C ALA A 58 -9.28 -12.63 -9.63
N THR A 59 -7.99 -12.89 -9.35
CA THR A 59 -7.46 -13.14 -8.00
C THR A 59 -6.70 -11.95 -7.40
N PHE A 60 -6.38 -10.92 -8.18
CA PHE A 60 -5.62 -9.75 -7.74
C PHE A 60 -6.27 -9.01 -6.55
N GLY A 61 -5.45 -8.64 -5.56
CA GLY A 61 -5.89 -7.98 -4.33
C GLY A 61 -6.44 -8.91 -3.24
N GLN A 62 -6.64 -10.19 -3.52
CA GLN A 62 -6.98 -11.19 -2.51
C GLN A 62 -5.76 -11.58 -1.66
N ARG A 63 -5.99 -12.31 -0.55
CA ARG A 63 -4.92 -12.86 0.30
C ARG A 63 -4.24 -14.05 -0.39
N ASN A 64 -2.94 -14.24 -0.17
CA ASN A 64 -2.16 -15.34 -0.77
C ASN A 64 -2.77 -16.73 -0.52
N ASP A 65 -3.36 -16.98 0.66
CA ASP A 65 -4.02 -18.25 0.97
C ASP A 65 -5.30 -18.49 0.15
N ALA A 66 -6.09 -17.45 -0.09
CA ALA A 66 -7.26 -17.51 -0.98
C ALA A 66 -6.84 -17.73 -2.45
N ILE A 67 -5.82 -17.00 -2.90
CA ILE A 67 -5.26 -17.13 -4.26
C ILE A 67 -4.74 -18.57 -4.48
N LEU A 68 -3.89 -19.07 -3.58
CA LEU A 68 -3.27 -20.38 -3.73
C LEU A 68 -4.29 -21.53 -3.61
N ARG A 69 -5.28 -21.44 -2.71
CA ARG A 69 -6.37 -22.43 -2.65
C ARG A 69 -7.27 -22.41 -3.88
N HIS A 70 -7.44 -21.25 -4.53
CA HIS A 70 -8.19 -21.14 -5.77
C HIS A 70 -7.45 -21.76 -6.97
N LEU A 71 -6.14 -21.53 -7.08
CA LEU A 71 -5.33 -21.96 -8.23
C LEU A 71 -4.79 -23.39 -8.11
N LEU A 72 -4.31 -23.79 -6.93
CA LEU A 72 -3.63 -25.08 -6.71
C LEU A 72 -4.48 -26.12 -5.96
N GLY A 73 -5.66 -25.72 -5.45
CA GLY A 73 -6.65 -26.61 -4.85
C GLY A 73 -7.01 -26.27 -3.40
N ALA A 74 -8.28 -26.50 -3.04
CA ALA A 74 -8.84 -26.08 -1.76
C ALA A 74 -8.12 -26.70 -0.53
N ASP A 75 -7.60 -27.92 -0.68
CA ASP A 75 -6.95 -28.69 0.39
C ASP A 75 -5.44 -28.41 0.55
N LEU A 76 -4.89 -27.40 -0.14
CA LEU A 76 -3.46 -27.06 -0.07
C LEU A 76 -2.98 -26.86 1.40
N PRO A 77 -1.90 -27.52 1.84
CA PRO A 77 -1.39 -27.38 3.20
C PRO A 77 -1.01 -25.94 3.55
N ALA A 78 -1.18 -25.56 4.82
CA ALA A 78 -0.81 -24.21 5.29
C ALA A 78 0.69 -23.92 5.12
N GLU A 79 1.55 -24.91 5.41
CA GLU A 79 3.01 -24.81 5.20
C GLU A 79 3.37 -24.51 3.74
N GLU A 80 2.64 -25.09 2.79
CA GLU A 80 2.87 -24.89 1.36
C GLU A 80 2.37 -23.53 0.88
N ILE A 81 1.25 -23.05 1.43
CA ILE A 81 0.76 -21.68 1.25
C ILE A 81 1.78 -20.66 1.75
N ASP A 82 2.35 -20.88 2.94
CA ASP A 82 3.35 -19.99 3.52
C ASP A 82 4.66 -20.03 2.71
N ARG A 83 5.11 -21.22 2.26
CA ARG A 83 6.30 -21.39 1.40
C ARG A 83 6.17 -20.64 0.08
N ILE A 84 5.12 -20.94 -0.70
CA ILE A 84 4.91 -20.34 -2.03
C ILE A 84 4.59 -18.85 -1.89
N GLY A 85 3.80 -18.49 -0.87
CA GLY A 85 3.46 -17.11 -0.54
C GLY A 85 4.70 -16.27 -0.28
N GLU A 86 5.54 -16.65 0.69
CA GLU A 86 6.74 -15.87 1.03
C GLU A 86 7.76 -15.84 -0.12
N ALA A 87 7.94 -16.95 -0.86
CA ALA A 87 8.81 -16.97 -2.04
C ALA A 87 8.36 -15.95 -3.12
N LYS A 88 7.04 -15.87 -3.37
CA LYS A 88 6.45 -14.84 -4.24
C LYS A 88 6.65 -13.42 -3.67
N GLU A 89 6.56 -13.21 -2.35
CA GLU A 89 6.78 -11.88 -1.77
C GLU A 89 8.26 -11.45 -1.79
N VAL A 90 9.19 -12.39 -1.64
CA VAL A 90 10.63 -12.15 -1.88
C VAL A 90 10.84 -11.68 -3.32
N ALA A 91 10.28 -12.39 -4.30
CA ALA A 91 10.38 -12.03 -5.71
C ALA A 91 9.75 -10.65 -6.00
N TYR A 92 8.56 -10.35 -5.46
CA TYR A 92 7.92 -9.03 -5.58
C TYR A 92 8.83 -7.91 -5.07
N ARG A 93 9.37 -8.06 -3.84
CA ARG A 93 10.23 -7.03 -3.23
C ARG A 93 11.51 -6.82 -4.04
N GLU A 94 12.05 -7.86 -4.64
CA GLU A 94 13.24 -7.75 -5.48
C GLU A 94 12.95 -7.04 -6.81
N LEU A 95 11.81 -7.30 -7.45
CA LEU A 95 11.36 -6.55 -8.63
C LEU A 95 11.20 -5.05 -8.32
N VAL A 96 10.60 -4.71 -7.18
CA VAL A 96 10.44 -3.31 -6.73
C VAL A 96 11.80 -2.63 -6.51
N ARG A 97 12.76 -3.30 -5.85
CA ARG A 97 14.11 -2.73 -5.62
C ARG A 97 14.91 -2.55 -6.90
N THR A 98 14.84 -3.52 -7.82
CA THR A 98 15.68 -3.54 -9.03
C THR A 98 15.14 -2.67 -10.16
N GLN A 99 13.82 -2.47 -10.23
CA GLN A 99 13.19 -1.69 -11.30
C GLN A 99 12.65 -0.33 -10.84
N GLY A 100 12.60 -0.08 -9.52
CA GLY A 100 11.94 1.08 -8.94
C GLY A 100 10.42 1.00 -9.02
N VAL A 101 9.76 2.00 -8.46
CA VAL A 101 8.31 2.23 -8.50
C VAL A 101 8.07 3.75 -8.52
N GLU A 102 6.91 4.19 -9.01
CA GLU A 102 6.51 5.59 -9.02
C GLU A 102 5.19 5.81 -8.28
N LEU A 103 5.00 7.01 -7.73
CA LEU A 103 3.72 7.45 -7.20
C LEU A 103 2.72 7.69 -8.34
N LEU A 104 1.44 7.38 -8.10
CA LEU A 104 0.38 7.77 -9.03
C LEU A 104 0.31 9.31 -9.17
N PRO A 105 -0.09 9.84 -10.34
CA PRO A 105 -0.09 11.27 -10.61
C PRO A 105 -0.84 12.09 -9.54
N GLY A 106 -0.16 13.09 -8.98
CA GLY A 106 -0.72 14.00 -7.98
C GLY A 106 -0.70 13.49 -6.53
N ILE A 107 -0.27 12.25 -6.25
CA ILE A 107 -0.22 11.73 -4.87
C ILE A 107 0.81 12.49 -4.01
N ALA A 108 1.99 12.81 -4.55
CA ALA A 108 2.99 13.62 -3.84
C ALA A 108 2.40 14.96 -3.35
N LEU A 109 1.66 15.66 -4.22
CA LEU A 109 0.97 16.91 -3.89
C LEU A 109 -0.07 16.75 -2.77
N TRP A 110 -0.77 15.61 -2.71
CA TRP A 110 -1.71 15.32 -1.63
C TRP A 110 -1.02 14.99 -0.31
N LEU A 111 0.06 14.19 -0.34
CA LEU A 111 0.89 13.88 0.84
C LEU A 111 1.43 15.16 1.49
N GLU A 112 1.95 16.08 0.69
CA GLU A 112 2.43 17.40 1.12
C GLU A 112 1.30 18.26 1.71
N ARG A 113 0.17 18.38 1.01
CA ARG A 113 -0.97 19.19 1.47
C ARG A 113 -1.56 18.70 2.79
N LEU A 114 -1.68 17.38 2.96
CA LEU A 114 -2.17 16.78 4.20
C LEU A 114 -1.18 17.03 5.36
N GLN A 115 0.12 16.88 5.12
CA GLN A 115 1.15 17.19 6.11
C GLN A 115 1.16 18.68 6.50
N GLN A 116 1.08 19.59 5.53
CA GLN A 116 0.99 21.04 5.77
C GLN A 116 -0.28 21.44 6.54
N ALA A 117 -1.39 20.71 6.33
CA ALA A 117 -2.64 20.89 7.06
C ALA A 117 -2.65 20.19 8.45
N GLY A 118 -1.54 19.58 8.88
CA GLY A 118 -1.40 18.94 10.21
C GLY A 118 -2.09 17.57 10.34
N TRP A 119 -2.36 16.88 9.23
CA TRP A 119 -2.96 15.54 9.24
C TRP A 119 -1.91 14.46 9.51
N LEU A 120 -2.25 13.50 10.37
CA LEU A 120 -1.48 12.26 10.52
C LEU A 120 -1.86 11.30 9.39
N GLN A 121 -0.87 10.81 8.66
CA GLN A 121 -1.08 9.94 7.50
C GLN A 121 -0.62 8.51 7.80
N ALA A 122 -1.36 7.53 7.27
CA ALA A 122 -1.06 6.11 7.37
C ALA A 122 -1.36 5.40 6.03
N VAL A 123 -0.71 4.25 5.80
CA VAL A 123 -1.06 3.34 4.68
C VAL A 123 -1.99 2.25 5.20
N ALA A 124 -3.11 2.04 4.52
CA ALA A 124 -4.02 0.93 4.75
C ALA A 124 -3.90 -0.08 3.59
N SER A 125 -3.50 -1.30 3.90
CA SER A 125 -3.29 -2.37 2.92
C SER A 125 -3.47 -3.75 3.55
N SER A 126 -3.89 -4.72 2.74
CA SER A 126 -3.80 -6.16 3.03
C SER A 126 -2.39 -6.73 2.77
N ALA A 127 -1.53 -5.98 2.08
CA ALA A 127 -0.19 -6.42 1.70
C ALA A 127 0.71 -6.70 2.93
N PRO A 128 1.63 -7.66 2.84
CA PRO A 128 2.63 -7.92 3.88
C PRO A 128 3.45 -6.67 4.21
N ARG A 129 3.75 -6.48 5.49
CA ARG A 129 4.42 -5.28 5.99
C ARG A 129 5.73 -4.96 5.26
N ALA A 130 6.56 -6.00 5.02
CA ALA A 130 7.83 -5.87 4.32
C ALA A 130 7.70 -5.37 2.87
N ASN A 131 6.55 -5.60 2.21
CA ASN A 131 6.31 -5.08 0.86
C ASN A 131 6.02 -3.58 0.90
N ILE A 132 5.19 -3.15 1.86
CA ILE A 132 4.88 -1.74 2.10
C ILE A 132 6.17 -0.99 2.41
N ASP A 133 6.99 -1.49 3.34
CA ASP A 133 8.25 -0.83 3.71
C ASP A 133 9.20 -0.67 2.51
N VAL A 134 9.39 -1.71 1.69
CA VAL A 134 10.22 -1.63 0.48
C VAL A 134 9.71 -0.58 -0.53
N VAL A 135 8.39 -0.42 -0.69
CA VAL A 135 7.81 0.61 -1.56
C VAL A 135 7.93 2.01 -0.94
N ILE A 136 7.72 2.16 0.37
CA ILE A 136 7.90 3.43 1.08
C ILE A 136 9.36 3.92 0.97
N ASP A 137 10.32 2.99 1.10
CA ASP A 137 11.75 3.25 0.93
C ASP A 137 12.08 3.58 -0.53
N ALA A 138 11.60 2.79 -1.51
CA ALA A 138 11.85 3.04 -2.93
C ALA A 138 11.31 4.42 -3.39
N LEU A 139 10.16 4.84 -2.84
CA LEU A 139 9.54 6.14 -3.13
C LEU A 139 10.06 7.29 -2.25
N GLN A 140 10.91 7.01 -1.24
CA GLN A 140 11.44 7.99 -0.28
C GLN A 140 10.36 8.80 0.48
N ILE A 141 9.16 8.24 0.67
CA ILE A 141 7.98 8.92 1.24
C ILE A 141 7.74 8.64 2.73
N GLY A 142 8.67 7.95 3.40
CA GLY A 142 8.53 7.57 4.82
C GLY A 142 8.30 8.75 5.78
N SER A 143 8.77 9.95 5.43
CA SER A 143 8.60 11.19 6.22
C SER A 143 7.16 11.69 6.29
N PHE A 144 6.28 11.30 5.35
CA PHE A 144 4.86 11.67 5.38
C PHE A 144 4.05 10.81 6.36
N PHE A 145 4.52 9.59 6.66
CA PHE A 145 3.81 8.63 7.49
C PHE A 145 4.32 8.65 8.93
N CYS A 146 3.40 8.81 9.88
CA CYS A 146 3.80 8.97 11.27
C CYS A 146 4.21 7.61 11.87
N GLY A 147 5.47 7.44 12.26
CA GLY A 147 6.04 6.16 12.71
C GLY A 147 5.29 5.44 13.85
N ASN A 148 4.48 6.17 14.64
CA ASN A 148 3.61 5.59 15.69
C ASN A 148 2.23 5.10 15.21
N CYS A 149 1.82 5.36 13.96
CA CYS A 149 0.50 4.96 13.45
C CYS A 149 0.45 3.53 12.90
N PHE A 150 1.53 2.76 13.02
CA PHE A 150 1.63 1.38 12.54
C PHE A 150 1.33 0.31 13.62
N ARG A 151 0.84 0.70 14.81
CA ARG A 151 0.39 -0.28 15.81
C ARG A 151 -0.96 -0.87 15.42
N ARG A 152 -1.03 -2.19 15.28
CA ARG A 152 -2.28 -2.95 15.34
C ARG A 152 -2.93 -2.75 16.72
N GLY A 153 -4.25 -2.59 16.75
CA GLY A 153 -5.05 -2.56 17.99
C GLY A 153 -5.49 -1.17 18.44
N CYS A 154 -6.60 -0.70 17.85
CA CYS A 154 -7.77 -0.34 18.66
C CYS A 154 -8.77 -1.49 18.52
#